data_AF-A0A444L443-F1
#
_entry.id   AF-A0A444L443-F1
#
_cell.length_a   1.000
_cell.length_b   1.000
_cell.length_c   1.000
_cell.angle_alpha   90.00
_cell.angle_beta   90.00
_cell.angle_gamma   90.00
#
_symmetry.space_group_name_H-M   'P 1'
#
loop_
_entity.id
_entity.type
_entity.pdbx_description
1 polymer ?
#
loop_
_entity_poly.entity_id
_entity_poly.type
_entity_poly.pdbx_seq_one_letter_code
_entity_poly.pdbx_strand_id
1 'polypeptide(L)' 'MIISQTPLRVSFVGGGSDLPAFYREEGGAVLSVAIDKYVYVNVNRKFDNGTRIAYSRTEEVDSVEDIQHPIVKATMGYLG' A
#
# COMPACT_ATOMS: atom_id res chain seq x y z
N MET A 1 -11.86 -13.71 -5.51
CA MET A 1 -11.96 -12.48 -4.72
C MET A 1 -11.26 -12.69 -3.39
N ILE A 2 -10.27 -11.85 -3.08
CA ILE A 2 -9.56 -11.77 -1.80
C ILE A 2 -9.86 -10.40 -1.22
N ILE A 3 -10.20 -10.35 0.07
CA ILE A 3 -10.47 -9.11 0.80
C ILE A 3 -9.55 -9.07 2.00
N SER A 4 -8.78 -8.00 2.11
CA SER A 4 -7.95 -7.72 3.29
C SER A 4 -8.54 -6.55 4.05
N GLN A 5 -8.57 -6.66 5.39
CA GLN A 5 -8.96 -5.62 6.31
C GLN A 5 -7.75 -5.29 7.19
N THR A 6 -7.26 -4.06 7.10
CA THR A 6 -6.09 -3.61 7.88
C THR A 6 -6.51 -2.50 8.84
N PRO A 7 -6.26 -2.64 10.16
CA PRO A 7 -6.56 -1.58 11.12
C PRO A 7 -5.64 -0.37 10.91
N LEU A 8 -6.21 0.82 11.05
CA LEU A 8 -5.46 2.05 11.20
C LEU A 8 -4.76 2.05 12.57
N ARG A 9 -3.64 2.77 12.66
CA ARG A 9 -2.81 2.83 13.87
C ARG A 9 -2.50 4.27 14.26
N VAL A 10 -2.40 4.52 15.56
CA VAL A 10 -1.92 5.79 16.14
C VAL A 10 -0.58 5.51 16.82
N SER A 11 0.44 6.30 16.47
CA SER A 11 1.79 6.20 17.05
C SER A 11 1.93 7.11 18.27
N PHE A 12 2.51 6.59 19.36
CA PHE A 12 2.82 7.33 20.58
C PHE A 12 4.28 7.76 20.65
N VAL A 13 5.20 6.88 20.25
CA VAL A 13 6.65 7.12 20.26
C VAL A 13 7.28 6.46 19.04
N GLY A 14 8.37 7.05 18.55
CA GLY A 14 9.06 6.65 17.34
C GLY A 14 8.55 7.40 16.11
N GLY A 15 9.34 7.37 15.04
CA GLY A 15 9.14 8.16 13.82
C GLY A 15 10.42 8.82 13.34
N GLY A 16 10.44 9.33 12.11
CA GLY A 16 11.63 9.96 11.50
C GLY A 16 12.73 8.97 11.06
N SER A 17 12.59 7.69 11.41
CA SER A 17 13.45 6.62 10.93
C SER A 17 13.22 6.29 9.46
N ASP A 18 12.18 6.82 8.82
CA ASP A 18 11.91 6.67 7.39
C ASP A 18 12.85 7.51 6.50
N LEU A 19 13.70 8.35 7.09
CA LEU A 19 14.73 9.09 6.38
C LEU A 19 15.84 8.15 5.88
N PRO A 20 16.22 8.22 4.59
CA PRO A 20 17.32 7.42 4.04
C PRO A 20 18.66 7.56 4.76
N ALA A 21 18.94 8.73 5.32
CA ALA A 21 20.15 8.97 6.12
C ALA A 21 20.16 8.19 7.45
N PHE A 22 19.00 7.69 7.90
CA PHE A 22 18.85 6.96 9.14
C PHE A 22 18.63 5.46 8.90
N TYR A 23 17.57 5.04 8.18
CA TYR A 23 17.25 3.60 8.07
C TYR A 23 18.30 2.75 7.35
N ARG A 24 19.20 3.37 6.59
CA ARG A 24 20.26 2.65 5.87
C ARG A 24 21.38 2.19 6.79
N GLU A 25 21.56 2.87 7.92
CA GLU A 25 22.65 2.61 8.87
C GLU A 25 22.13 2.10 10.21
N GLU A 26 20.93 2.54 10.61
CA GLU A 26 20.36 2.29 11.93
C GLU A 26 18.96 1.66 11.87
N GLY A 27 18.62 0.90 12.91
CA GLY A 27 17.27 0.35 13.09
C GLY A 27 16.27 1.35 13.66
N GLY A 28 14.99 1.22 13.31
CA GLY A 28 13.89 2.01 13.86
C GLY A 28 13.00 1.22 14.81
N ALA A 29 12.46 1.88 15.83
CA ALA A 29 11.43 1.32 16.71
C ALA A 29 10.27 2.31 16.87
N VAL A 30 9.05 1.78 16.95
CA VAL A 30 7.83 2.57 17.18
C VAL A 30 6.95 1.88 18.22
N LEU A 31 6.22 2.67 18.99
CA LEU A 31 5.12 2.21 19.85
C LEU A 31 3.82 2.79 19.32
N SER A 32 2.94 1.92 18.82
CA SER A 32 1.66 2.31 18.22
C SER A 32 0.55 1.36 18.65
N VAL A 33 -0.69 1.83 18.66
CA VAL A 33 -1.88 1.00 18.89
C VAL A 33 -2.77 1.00 17.65
N ALA A 34 -3.42 -0.13 17.40
CA ALA A 34 -4.52 -0.20 16.46
C ALA A 34 -5.74 0.53 17.04
N ILE A 35 -6.53 1.16 16.17
CA ILE A 35 -7.81 1.77 16.53
C ILE A 35 -8.94 1.06 15.79
N ASP A 36 -10.17 1.23 16.25
CA ASP A 36 -11.40 0.69 15.63
C ASP A 36 -11.79 1.47 14.36
N LYS A 37 -10.86 1.50 13.40
CA LYS A 37 -10.96 2.09 12.06
C LYS A 37 -10.12 1.25 11.12
N TYR A 38 -10.63 0.97 9.92
CA TYR A 38 -10.02 -0.01 9.02
C TYR A 38 -9.98 0.49 7.58
N VAL A 39 -8.96 0.05 6.85
CA VAL A 39 -8.88 0.15 5.39
C VAL A 39 -9.13 -1.23 4.80
N TYR A 40 -9.95 -1.29 3.77
CA TYR A 40 -10.25 -2.51 3.03
C TYR A 40 -9.59 -2.47 1.67
N VAL A 41 -8.91 -3.55 1.30
CA VAL A 41 -8.37 -3.75 -0.04
C VAL A 41 -9.01 -4.99 -0.62
N ASN A 42 -9.69 -4.81 -1.76
CA ASN A 42 -10.35 -5.88 -2.49
C ASN A 42 -9.56 -6.20 -3.75
N VAL A 43 -9.16 -7.46 -3.91
CA VAL A 43 -8.46 -7.93 -5.10
C VAL A 43 -9.29 -9.04 -5.75
N ASN A 44 -9.51 -8.91 -7.05
CA ASN A 44 -10.17 -9.94 -7.83
C ASN A 44 -9.51 -10.10 -9.18
N ARG A 45 -9.47 -11.33 -9.68
CA ARG A 45 -9.02 -11.59 -11.05
C ARG A 45 -10.04 -10.99 -12.02
N LYS A 46 -9.58 -10.12 -12.92
CA LYS A 46 -10.39 -9.57 -13.99
C LYS A 46 -10.60 -10.64 -15.08
N PHE A 47 -11.67 -10.50 -15.86
CA PHE A 47 -12.02 -11.45 -16.92
C PHE A 47 -11.15 -11.29 -18.18
N ASP A 48 -10.60 -10.11 -18.39
CA ASP A 48 -9.61 -9.83 -19.43
C ASP A 48 -8.20 -9.73 -18.83
N ASN A 49 -7.22 -9.35 -19.67
CA ASN A 49 -5.82 -9.22 -19.28
C ASN A 49 -5.46 -7.84 -18.71
N GLY A 50 -6.43 -6.92 -18.62
CA GLY A 50 -6.18 -5.58 -18.10
C GLY A 50 -6.20 -5.52 -16.57
N THR A 51 -5.70 -4.43 -16.02
CA THR A 51 -5.76 -4.14 -14.58
C THR A 51 -6.67 -2.94 -14.34
N ARG A 52 -7.67 -3.10 -13.46
CA ARG A 52 -8.52 -2.00 -13.00
C ARG A 52 -8.22 -1.68 -11.55
N ILE A 53 -7.91 -0.41 -11.28
CA ILE A 53 -7.61 0.10 -9.95
C ILE A 53 -8.64 1.16 -9.60
N ALA A 54 -9.37 0.97 -8.51
CA ALA A 54 -10.40 1.89 -8.05
C ALA A 54 -10.04 2.45 -6.68
N TYR A 55 -9.84 3.76 -6.62
CA TYR A 55 -9.61 4.57 -5.42
C TYR A 55 -10.43 5.87 -5.56
N SER A 56 -9.88 7.04 -5.19
CA SER A 56 -10.52 8.34 -5.49
C SER A 56 -10.69 8.60 -7.00
N ARG A 57 -10.04 7.79 -7.85
CA ARG A 57 -10.20 7.73 -9.30
C ARG A 57 -10.27 6.27 -9.74
N THR A 58 -10.75 6.02 -10.95
CA THR A 58 -10.67 4.71 -11.59
C THR A 58 -9.62 4.76 -12.69
N GLU A 59 -8.68 3.84 -12.64
CA GLU A 59 -7.69 3.58 -13.68
C GLU A 59 -7.97 2.22 -14.30
N GLU A 60 -7.85 2.12 -15.63
CA GLU A 60 -7.91 0.87 -16.37
C GLU A 60 -6.71 0.88 -17.33
N VAL A 61 -5.79 -0.05 -17.12
CA VAL A 61 -4.47 -0.06 -17.76
C VAL A 61 -4.11 -1.45 -18.24
N ASP A 62 -3.34 -1.53 -19.31
CA ASP A 62 -2.87 -2.80 -19.87
C ASP A 62 -1.53 -3.26 -19.28
N SER A 63 -0.72 -2.33 -18.76
CA SER A 63 0.57 -2.61 -18.14
C SER A 63 0.73 -1.96 -16.76
N VAL A 64 1.57 -2.55 -15.90
CA VAL A 64 1.87 -2.02 -14.55
C VAL A 64 2.56 -0.65 -14.64
N GLU A 65 3.33 -0.42 -15.70
CA GLU A 65 4.05 0.83 -15.96
C GLU A 65 3.11 2.02 -16.23
N ASP A 66 1.87 1.76 -16.66
CA ASP A 66 0.89 2.80 -16.98
C ASP A 66 0.09 3.27 -15.76
N ILE A 67 0.18 2.53 -14.65
CA ILE A 67 -0.47 2.87 -13.38
C ILE A 67 0.04 4.23 -12.90
N GLN A 68 -0.90 5.14 -12.61
CA GLN A 68 -0.65 6.47 -12.07
C GLN A 68 -0.60 6.46 -10.54
N HIS A 69 -1.38 5.60 -9.87
CA HIS A 69 -1.33 5.49 -8.42
C HIS A 69 0.06 5.00 -7.94
N PRO A 70 0.85 5.84 -7.25
CA PRO A 70 2.27 5.57 -7.00
C PRO A 70 2.51 4.31 -6.14
N ILE A 71 1.73 4.14 -5.07
CA ILE A 71 1.87 2.98 -4.17
C ILE A 71 1.48 1.67 -4.86
N VAL A 72 0.37 1.67 -5.61
CA VAL A 72 -0.08 0.46 -6.32
C VAL A 72 0.93 0.07 -7.41
N LYS A 73 1.40 1.03 -8.20
CA LYS A 73 2.46 0.82 -9.20
C LYS A 73 3.71 0.20 -8.59
N ALA A 74 4.24 0.83 -7.54
CA ALA A 74 5.44 0.35 -6.87
C ALA A 74 5.25 -1.07 -6.34
N THR A 75 4.12 -1.35 -5.68
CA THR A 75 3.83 -2.66 -5.09
C THR A 75 3.71 -3.74 -6.16
N MET A 76 2.98 -3.48 -7.25
CA MET A 76 2.85 -4.42 -8.37
C MET A 76 4.21 -4.75 -8.99
N GLY A 77 5.13 -3.78 -9.08
CA GLY A 77 6.50 -4.02 -9.56
C GLY A 77 7.33 -4.98 -8.70
N TYR A 78 6.95 -5.21 -7.43
CA TYR A 78 7.58 -6.21 -6.57
C TYR A 78 6.91 -7.59 -6.63
N LEU A 79 5.72 -7.70 -7.22
CA LEU A 79 4.88 -8.90 -7.12
C LEU A 79 5.06 -9.93 -8.24
N GLY A 80 5.93 -9.69 -9.22
CA GLY A 80 6.32 -10.66 -10.25
C GLY A 80 5.16 -11.13 -11.12
#